data_AF-A0AAE0HJE7-F1
#
_entry.id   AF-A0AAE0HJE7-F1
#
_cell.length_a   1.000
_cell.length_b   1.000
_cell.length_c   1.000
_cell.angle_alpha   90.00
_cell.angle_beta   90.00
_cell.angle_gamma   90.00
#
_symmetry.space_group_name_H-M   'P 1'
#
loop_
_entity.id
_entity.type
_entity.pdbx_description
1 polymer ?
#
loop_
_entity_poly.entity_id
_entity_poly.type
_entity_poly.pdbx_seq_one_letter_code
_entity_poly.pdbx_strand_id
1 'polypeptide(L)'
;MSEFPESQMSPLPNMTLLRLSKDTRHRIYRYLGLASWDGQPYTFALNGGTAEFESDFKNFNYAPYPNLFHGLLLCCRDLYAEAAALLYSTNLFILHYSDPTPPRRAGARTSFQALCDLTPSALLSLSHLKIVINESACHQRVIEDRWVCCLQGNFEYAVSGISCWKGWHDDHQSPLLSPPSTDDHHGELAAAHSVLTDWHSAAIHLLSHVTPGRLALSLVCDIDPRHPQALDIAEGVVGPLRRLPRSYLRECNIRLATPFFHAVGAAATPISNPSSNTATTLTALPRELRIRILEYTDLITPTKDVIWTREHRAYTVAYLGWRAGDPQPSYGSQFFSCGDETNINRGNLERTVSGCFCRLHAAFSFTCRCWAPPGPALFLVCRALCDDARFVFFSGNRFTVPDHKLNPPWVLPVLGFTEHSGAVPTYPYPFERFAASDFLRNVVPTCALAHLRFLDLMFPPYRPGSWPEKQHPVMQDWWATVDWLRGKIDPPALTLRLAVSQGTRDTPSPYYRSITKRDVETLVEAYLHLSQPLAALGNDGLARFYARLPVPWECTDDSVARYRSPDDVHGDDTVKERVERYVMGDRYESLYANGKKEPDFGDIYKKYCHLE
;
A
#
# COMPACT_ATOMS: atom_id res chain seq x y z
N MET A 1 1.14 -18.44 -80.30
CA MET A 1 1.05 -18.87 -78.90
C MET A 1 2.36 -19.57 -78.59
N SER A 2 3.24 -18.91 -77.82
CA SER A 2 4.59 -19.39 -77.53
C SER A 2 4.55 -20.40 -76.38
N GLU A 3 5.07 -21.60 -76.65
CA GLU A 3 5.41 -22.58 -75.63
C GLU A 3 6.58 -22.05 -74.79
N PHE A 4 6.35 -21.85 -73.49
CA PHE A 4 7.44 -21.66 -72.54
C PHE A 4 8.01 -23.04 -72.17
N PRO A 5 9.34 -23.21 -72.12
CA PRO A 5 9.94 -24.48 -71.71
C PRO A 5 9.75 -24.67 -70.21
N GLU A 6 9.18 -25.82 -69.82
CA GLU A 6 9.21 -26.32 -68.45
C GLU A 6 10.66 -26.44 -67.99
N SER A 7 11.14 -25.45 -67.25
CA SER A 7 12.41 -25.58 -66.54
C SER A 7 12.20 -26.65 -65.47
N GLN A 8 12.93 -27.76 -65.60
CA GLN A 8 13.11 -28.74 -64.54
C GLN A 8 13.67 -28.04 -63.29
N MET A 9 12.79 -27.59 -62.40
CA MET A 9 13.19 -27.19 -61.05
C MET A 9 13.66 -28.46 -60.34
N SER A 10 14.97 -28.60 -60.23
CA SER A 10 15.58 -29.58 -59.32
C SER A 10 14.90 -29.42 -57.96
N PRO A 11 14.42 -30.51 -57.32
CA PRO A 11 13.75 -30.39 -56.02
C PRO A 11 14.71 -29.67 -55.07
N LEU A 12 14.29 -28.49 -54.61
CA LEU A 12 15.04 -27.73 -53.63
C LEU A 12 15.37 -28.68 -52.48
N PRO A 13 16.66 -28.83 -52.10
CA PRO A 13 17.04 -29.76 -51.05
C PRO A 13 16.24 -29.41 -49.80
N ASN A 14 15.44 -30.36 -49.30
CA ASN A 14 14.62 -30.19 -48.10
C ASN A 14 15.44 -29.51 -47.00
N MET A 15 15.24 -28.20 -46.84
CA MET A 15 15.91 -27.42 -45.81
C MET A 15 15.17 -27.71 -44.52
N THR A 16 15.63 -28.72 -43.79
CA THR A 16 15.15 -29.00 -42.45
C THR A 16 15.67 -27.92 -41.50
N LEU A 17 14.81 -27.38 -40.65
CA LEU A 17 15.15 -26.33 -39.67
C LEU A 17 16.38 -26.70 -38.81
N LEU A 18 16.56 -28.00 -38.53
CA LEU A 18 17.70 -28.56 -37.81
C LEU A 18 19.06 -28.38 -38.50
N ARG A 19 19.10 -28.18 -39.81
CA ARG A 19 20.34 -27.89 -40.56
C ARG A 19 20.85 -26.47 -40.35
N LEU A 20 19.99 -25.56 -39.91
CA LEU A 20 20.39 -24.19 -39.60
C LEU A 20 21.31 -24.18 -38.36
N SER A 21 22.12 -23.13 -38.21
CA SER A 21 22.86 -22.94 -36.95
C SER A 21 21.90 -22.68 -35.79
N LYS A 22 22.32 -22.99 -34.56
CA LYS A 22 21.54 -22.70 -33.35
C LYS A 22 21.20 -21.21 -33.22
N ASP A 23 22.13 -20.31 -33.59
CA ASP A 23 21.88 -18.86 -33.58
C ASP A 23 20.76 -18.47 -34.57
N THR A 24 20.83 -19.00 -35.80
CA THR A 24 19.78 -18.77 -36.81
C THR A 24 18.42 -19.28 -36.33
N ARG A 25 18.36 -20.48 -35.75
CA ARG A 25 17.12 -21.02 -35.16
C ARG A 25 16.59 -20.13 -34.03
N HIS A 26 17.45 -19.69 -33.12
CA HIS A 26 17.06 -18.79 -32.04
C HIS A 26 16.50 -17.46 -32.56
N ARG A 27 17.06 -16.89 -33.64
CA ARG A 27 16.50 -15.70 -34.30
C ARG A 27 15.11 -15.97 -34.88
N ILE A 28 14.90 -17.12 -35.49
CA ILE A 28 13.58 -17.56 -35.99
C ILE A 28 12.61 -17.71 -34.81
N TYR A 29 13.04 -18.29 -33.68
CA TYR A 29 12.20 -18.41 -32.49
C TYR A 29 11.78 -17.05 -31.94
N ARG A 30 12.69 -16.08 -31.86
CA ARG A 30 12.36 -14.70 -31.46
C ARG A 30 11.42 -14.02 -32.45
N TYR A 31 11.64 -14.22 -33.75
CA TYR A 31 10.76 -13.72 -34.79
C TYR A 31 9.33 -14.29 -34.66
N LEU A 32 9.21 -15.57 -34.33
CA LEU A 32 7.93 -16.23 -34.07
C LEU A 32 7.35 -15.92 -32.68
N GLY A 33 8.08 -15.18 -31.85
CA GLY A 33 7.57 -14.68 -30.59
C GLY A 33 7.80 -15.52 -29.34
N LEU A 34 8.71 -16.49 -29.38
CA LEU A 34 9.06 -17.24 -28.17
C LEU A 34 9.81 -16.39 -27.16
N ALA A 35 10.46 -15.33 -27.60
CA ALA A 35 11.17 -14.38 -26.75
C ALA A 35 11.27 -13.05 -27.49
N SER A 36 11.24 -11.95 -26.74
CA SER A 36 11.40 -10.62 -27.29
C SER A 36 12.82 -10.36 -27.79
N TRP A 37 12.96 -9.34 -28.64
CA TRP A 37 14.26 -8.89 -29.14
C TRP A 37 15.01 -8.01 -28.15
N ASP A 38 14.30 -7.27 -27.29
CA ASP A 38 14.84 -6.38 -26.26
C ASP A 38 15.15 -7.10 -24.94
N GLY A 39 14.79 -8.39 -24.84
CA GLY A 39 14.98 -9.19 -23.63
C GLY A 39 13.89 -9.01 -22.58
N GLN A 40 12.86 -8.21 -22.85
CA GLN A 40 11.70 -8.06 -21.98
C GLN A 40 10.83 -9.32 -22.02
N PRO A 41 10.38 -9.86 -20.87
CA PRO A 41 9.54 -11.04 -20.88
C PRO A 41 8.18 -10.74 -21.52
N TYR A 42 7.71 -11.64 -22.38
CA TYR A 42 6.29 -11.69 -22.71
C TYR A 42 5.51 -12.30 -21.55
N THR A 43 4.22 -11.99 -21.48
CA THR A 43 3.31 -12.60 -20.51
C THR A 43 2.42 -13.64 -21.19
N PHE A 44 2.40 -14.86 -20.68
CA PHE A 44 1.59 -15.97 -21.17
C PHE A 44 0.64 -16.48 -20.09
N ALA A 45 -0.62 -16.76 -20.45
CA ALA A 45 -1.55 -17.49 -19.60
C ALA A 45 -1.37 -19.01 -19.80
N LEU A 46 -1.03 -19.75 -18.74
CA LEU A 46 -0.81 -21.20 -18.81
C LEU A 46 -2.09 -22.00 -19.11
N ASN A 47 -3.25 -21.46 -18.74
CA ASN A 47 -4.55 -22.14 -18.84
C ASN A 47 -5.08 -22.18 -20.28
N GLY A 48 -4.40 -21.53 -21.24
CA GLY A 48 -4.86 -21.46 -22.63
C GLY A 48 -6.06 -20.55 -22.80
N GLY A 49 -5.86 -19.24 -22.60
CA GLY A 49 -6.79 -18.18 -22.98
C GLY A 49 -6.14 -17.28 -24.01
N THR A 50 -6.66 -17.28 -25.25
CA THR A 50 -6.29 -16.29 -26.27
C THR A 50 -7.19 -15.06 -26.11
N ALA A 51 -6.58 -13.89 -26.03
CA ALA A 51 -7.09 -12.71 -26.75
C ALA A 51 -8.32 -11.92 -26.25
N GLU A 52 -8.96 -12.21 -25.12
CA GLU A 52 -9.98 -11.25 -24.60
C GLU A 52 -9.39 -10.05 -23.86
N PHE A 53 -8.09 -10.07 -23.58
CA PHE A 53 -7.34 -8.89 -23.13
C PHE A 53 -7.01 -7.89 -24.26
N GLU A 54 -7.47 -8.10 -25.50
CA GLU A 54 -7.04 -7.34 -26.68
C GLU A 54 -7.65 -5.94 -26.84
N SER A 55 -8.81 -5.62 -26.26
CA SER A 55 -9.51 -4.38 -26.63
C SER A 55 -8.96 -3.12 -25.96
N ASP A 56 -8.50 -3.21 -24.71
CA ASP A 56 -8.30 -2.01 -23.88
C ASP A 56 -6.83 -1.68 -23.62
N PHE A 57 -5.89 -2.52 -24.07
CA PHE A 57 -4.51 -2.49 -23.58
C PHE A 57 -3.44 -2.39 -24.69
N LYS A 58 -3.62 -1.48 -25.66
CA LYS A 58 -2.67 -1.26 -26.78
C LYS A 58 -1.22 -0.90 -26.39
N ASN A 59 -0.90 -0.75 -25.10
CA ASN A 59 0.40 -0.29 -24.62
C ASN A 59 1.29 -1.39 -24.00
N PHE A 60 0.89 -2.67 -24.01
CA PHE A 60 1.72 -3.74 -23.42
C PHE A 60 2.41 -4.62 -24.48
N ASN A 61 3.64 -5.08 -24.18
CA ASN A 61 4.36 -6.15 -24.89
C ASN A 61 3.62 -7.49 -24.71
N TYR A 62 2.45 -7.63 -25.32
CA TYR A 62 1.76 -8.90 -25.34
C TYR A 62 2.57 -9.94 -26.11
N ALA A 63 2.52 -11.17 -25.59
CA ALA A 63 2.97 -12.30 -26.35
C ALA A 63 2.24 -12.32 -27.71
N PRO A 64 2.95 -12.55 -28.82
CA PRO A 64 2.28 -12.85 -30.06
C PRO A 64 1.48 -14.15 -29.91
N TYR A 65 0.47 -14.32 -30.76
CA TYR A 65 -0.45 -15.44 -30.65
C TYR A 65 0.29 -16.79 -30.59
N PRO A 66 -0.04 -17.66 -29.62
CA PRO A 66 0.65 -18.94 -29.46
C PRO A 66 0.65 -19.83 -30.71
N ASN A 67 -0.36 -19.68 -31.58
CA ASN A 67 -0.44 -20.41 -32.84
C ASN A 67 0.75 -20.14 -33.78
N LEU A 68 1.43 -19.00 -33.66
CA LEU A 68 2.61 -18.67 -34.49
C LEU A 68 3.82 -19.56 -34.18
N PHE A 69 3.94 -20.04 -32.94
CA PHE A 69 5.05 -20.89 -32.53
C PHE A 69 4.67 -22.28 -32.05
N HIS A 70 3.38 -22.57 -31.91
CA HIS A 70 2.90 -23.88 -31.46
C HIS A 70 3.44 -25.03 -32.32
N GLY A 71 3.56 -24.81 -33.63
CA GLY A 71 4.17 -25.78 -34.55
C GLY A 71 5.58 -26.20 -34.13
N LEU A 72 6.41 -25.27 -33.64
CA LEU A 72 7.77 -25.57 -33.16
C LEU A 72 7.76 -26.49 -31.94
N LEU A 73 6.78 -26.34 -31.06
CA LEU A 73 6.61 -27.18 -29.88
C LEU A 73 6.07 -28.58 -30.23
N LEU A 74 5.56 -28.78 -31.45
CA LEU A 74 5.06 -30.07 -31.94
C LEU A 74 5.97 -30.75 -32.96
N CYS A 75 6.99 -30.07 -33.50
CA CYS A 75 7.81 -30.57 -34.62
C CYS A 75 8.62 -31.84 -34.28
N CYS A 76 9.63 -31.72 -33.41
CA CYS A 76 10.48 -32.84 -33.00
C CYS A 76 11.11 -32.56 -31.64
N ARG A 77 11.67 -33.59 -31.00
CA ARG A 77 12.22 -33.50 -29.64
C ARG A 77 13.31 -32.43 -29.48
N ASP A 78 14.20 -32.30 -30.47
CA ASP A 78 15.32 -31.35 -30.40
C ASP A 78 14.83 -29.89 -30.51
N LEU A 79 13.95 -29.62 -31.48
CA LEU A 79 13.34 -28.30 -31.64
C LEU A 79 12.47 -27.94 -30.44
N TYR A 80 11.68 -28.90 -29.93
CA TYR A 80 10.90 -28.72 -28.71
C TYR A 80 11.80 -28.34 -27.54
N ALA A 81 12.90 -29.07 -27.31
CA ALA A 81 13.79 -28.80 -26.20
C ALA A 81 14.41 -27.40 -26.27
N GLU A 82 14.87 -26.97 -27.46
CA GLU A 82 15.40 -25.62 -27.65
C GLU A 82 14.33 -24.53 -27.50
N ALA A 83 13.18 -24.72 -28.15
CA ALA A 83 12.05 -23.80 -28.13
C ALA A 83 11.46 -23.65 -26.73
N ALA A 84 11.17 -24.75 -26.04
CA ALA A 84 10.65 -24.76 -24.69
C ALA A 84 11.66 -24.14 -23.71
N ALA A 85 12.96 -24.48 -23.83
CA ALA A 85 13.98 -23.88 -22.98
C ALA A 85 14.02 -22.36 -23.14
N LEU A 86 13.97 -21.83 -24.37
CA LEU A 86 13.90 -20.40 -24.62
C LEU A 86 12.60 -19.80 -24.04
N LEU A 87 11.44 -20.35 -24.44
CA LEU A 87 10.10 -19.88 -24.04
C LEU A 87 9.94 -19.79 -22.51
N TYR A 88 10.28 -20.84 -21.76
CA TYR A 88 10.07 -20.86 -20.31
C TYR A 88 11.15 -20.07 -19.53
N SER A 89 12.33 -19.85 -20.12
CA SER A 89 13.44 -19.14 -19.46
C SER A 89 13.43 -17.64 -19.63
N THR A 90 12.71 -17.11 -20.62
CA THR A 90 12.72 -15.67 -20.93
C THR A 90 11.40 -14.96 -20.66
N ASN A 91 10.33 -15.68 -20.34
CA ASN A 91 8.99 -15.10 -20.25
C ASN A 91 8.33 -15.32 -18.88
N LEU A 92 7.28 -14.53 -18.61
CA LEU A 92 6.43 -14.63 -17.45
C LEU A 92 5.20 -15.49 -17.77
N PHE A 93 4.96 -16.49 -16.93
CA PHE A 93 3.78 -17.35 -17.03
C PHE A 93 2.82 -17.05 -15.89
N ILE A 94 1.52 -16.94 -16.20
CA ILE A 94 0.47 -16.69 -15.22
C ILE A 94 -0.53 -17.83 -15.27
N LEU A 95 -0.88 -18.33 -14.10
CA LEU A 95 -1.82 -19.42 -13.89
C LEU A 95 -2.90 -18.95 -12.92
N HIS A 96 -4.12 -18.79 -13.42
CA HIS A 96 -5.28 -18.49 -12.59
C HIS A 96 -5.95 -19.80 -12.15
N TYR A 97 -6.41 -19.89 -10.92
CA TYR A 97 -7.31 -20.96 -10.51
C TYR A 97 -8.70 -20.64 -11.07
N SER A 98 -9.27 -21.58 -11.83
CA SER A 98 -10.62 -21.45 -12.38
C SER A 98 -11.53 -22.43 -11.66
N ASP A 99 -12.57 -21.90 -11.01
CA ASP A 99 -13.60 -22.69 -10.36
C ASP A 99 -14.34 -23.56 -11.40
N PRO A 100 -14.56 -24.86 -11.12
CA PRO A 100 -15.32 -25.76 -12.00
C PRO A 100 -16.80 -25.41 -12.20
N THR A 101 -17.38 -24.49 -11.44
CA THR A 101 -18.83 -24.21 -11.48
C THR A 101 -19.25 -23.16 -12.52
N PRO A 102 -20.43 -23.37 -13.12
CA PRO A 102 -20.53 -23.91 -14.47
C PRO A 102 -19.81 -23.03 -15.52
N PRO A 103 -19.03 -23.65 -16.41
CA PRO A 103 -18.24 -22.91 -17.37
C PRO A 103 -19.17 -22.21 -18.37
N ARG A 104 -19.10 -20.88 -18.47
CA ARG A 104 -19.64 -20.15 -19.63
C ARG A 104 -19.03 -20.63 -20.96
N ARG A 105 -17.95 -21.42 -20.94
CA ARG A 105 -17.31 -22.03 -22.13
C ARG A 105 -16.99 -23.51 -21.91
N ALA A 106 -17.68 -24.39 -22.64
CA ALA A 106 -17.37 -25.82 -22.66
C ALA A 106 -15.88 -26.05 -23.03
N GLY A 107 -15.10 -26.60 -22.09
CA GLY A 107 -13.70 -27.00 -22.32
C GLY A 107 -12.63 -26.28 -21.49
N ALA A 108 -12.99 -25.32 -20.61
CA ALA A 108 -12.02 -24.75 -19.68
C ALA A 108 -11.51 -25.85 -18.73
N ARG A 109 -10.18 -26.10 -18.75
CA ARG A 109 -9.55 -27.00 -17.78
C ARG A 109 -9.68 -26.36 -16.40
N THR A 110 -10.38 -27.05 -15.51
CA THR A 110 -10.50 -26.67 -14.10
C THR A 110 -9.21 -27.09 -13.39
N SER A 111 -8.87 -26.41 -12.28
CA SER A 111 -7.66 -26.67 -11.45
C SER A 111 -6.30 -26.20 -12.02
N PHE A 112 -5.24 -26.40 -11.22
CA PHE A 112 -3.84 -26.19 -11.58
C PHE A 112 -3.28 -27.25 -12.55
N GLN A 113 -4.13 -28.05 -13.21
CA GLN A 113 -3.72 -29.11 -14.14
C GLN A 113 -2.77 -28.61 -15.24
N ALA A 114 -2.94 -27.39 -15.74
CA ALA A 114 -2.04 -26.81 -16.73
C ALA A 114 -0.57 -26.76 -16.27
N LEU A 115 -0.32 -26.62 -14.96
CA LEU A 115 1.01 -26.70 -14.37
C LEU A 115 1.52 -28.14 -14.32
N CYS A 116 0.65 -29.09 -13.98
CA CYS A 116 0.94 -30.52 -13.94
C CYS A 116 1.16 -31.14 -15.33
N ASP A 117 0.62 -30.51 -16.37
CA ASP A 117 0.80 -30.92 -17.77
C ASP A 117 2.15 -30.46 -18.36
N LEU A 118 2.87 -29.57 -17.66
CA LEU A 118 4.20 -29.15 -18.10
C LEU A 118 5.19 -30.31 -17.98
N THR A 119 6.04 -30.45 -19.00
CA THR A 119 7.09 -31.47 -18.97
C THR A 119 8.16 -31.11 -17.93
N PRO A 120 8.89 -32.10 -17.38
CA PRO A 120 10.04 -31.83 -16.50
C PRO A 120 11.05 -30.83 -17.10
N SER A 121 11.31 -30.91 -18.41
CA SER A 121 12.22 -29.99 -19.10
C SER A 121 11.70 -28.54 -19.16
N ALA A 122 10.39 -28.36 -19.30
CA ALA A 122 9.75 -27.05 -19.24
C ALA A 122 9.86 -26.46 -17.84
N LEU A 123 9.53 -27.24 -16.80
CA LEU A 123 9.65 -26.83 -15.39
C LEU A 123 11.09 -26.51 -14.99
N LEU A 124 12.07 -27.30 -15.45
CA LEU A 124 13.50 -27.03 -15.26
C LEU A 124 13.93 -25.69 -15.88
N SER A 125 13.28 -25.29 -16.98
CA SER A 125 13.59 -24.06 -17.72
C SER A 125 12.84 -22.83 -17.20
N LEU A 126 11.77 -23.03 -16.43
CA LEU A 126 10.87 -21.99 -15.95
C LEU A 126 11.59 -20.97 -15.07
N SER A 127 11.51 -19.70 -15.48
CA SER A 127 12.20 -18.59 -14.82
C SER A 127 11.28 -17.71 -13.99
N HIS A 128 10.04 -17.47 -14.45
CA HIS A 128 9.07 -16.61 -13.78
C HIS A 128 7.69 -17.26 -13.85
N LEU A 129 7.06 -17.42 -12.71
CA LEU A 129 5.71 -17.97 -12.59
C LEU A 129 4.91 -17.14 -11.61
N LYS A 130 3.73 -16.72 -12.03
CA LYS A 130 2.71 -16.13 -11.17
C LYS A 130 1.52 -17.08 -11.06
N ILE A 131 1.11 -17.37 -9.83
CA ILE A 131 -0.02 -18.23 -9.51
C ILE A 131 -1.05 -17.38 -8.79
N VAL A 132 -2.27 -17.35 -9.33
CA VAL A 132 -3.40 -16.60 -8.80
C VAL A 132 -4.44 -17.60 -8.37
N ILE A 133 -4.49 -17.91 -7.08
CA ILE A 133 -5.51 -18.77 -6.47
C ILE A 133 -6.82 -18.00 -6.36
N ASN A 134 -6.74 -16.81 -5.77
CA ASN A 134 -7.83 -15.86 -5.65
C ASN A 134 -7.19 -14.48 -5.63
N GLU A 135 -7.72 -13.56 -6.41
CA GLU A 135 -7.28 -12.17 -6.40
C GLU A 135 -8.48 -11.27 -6.27
N SER A 136 -8.52 -10.60 -5.13
CA SER A 136 -9.49 -9.57 -4.88
C SER A 136 -8.94 -8.22 -5.34
N ALA A 137 -9.84 -7.27 -5.59
CA ALA A 137 -9.45 -5.95 -6.07
C ALA A 137 -8.37 -5.34 -5.16
N CYS A 138 -7.31 -4.80 -5.78
CA CYS A 138 -6.09 -4.26 -5.15
C CYS A 138 -6.31 -3.15 -4.12
N HIS A 139 -7.56 -2.75 -3.87
CA HIS A 139 -7.97 -1.64 -3.02
C HIS A 139 -9.16 -2.01 -2.13
N GLN A 140 -9.41 -3.30 -1.92
CA GLN A 140 -10.46 -3.78 -1.03
C GLN A 140 -10.08 -3.52 0.42
N ARG A 141 -10.31 -2.29 0.87
CA ARG A 141 -10.38 -1.98 2.30
C ARG A 141 -11.74 -2.43 2.81
N VAL A 142 -11.73 -3.43 3.67
CA VAL A 142 -12.90 -3.85 4.44
C VAL A 142 -13.15 -2.79 5.52
N ILE A 143 -13.79 -1.69 5.14
CA ILE A 143 -14.25 -0.66 6.08
C ILE A 143 -15.78 -0.72 6.05
N GLU A 144 -16.36 -1.20 7.15
CA GLU A 144 -17.80 -1.06 7.49
C GLU A 144 -18.79 -1.54 6.41
N ASP A 145 -19.02 -2.86 6.29
CA ASP A 145 -20.09 -3.56 5.54
C ASP A 145 -20.38 -3.14 4.08
N ARG A 146 -19.59 -2.22 3.50
CA ARG A 146 -19.73 -1.76 2.12
C ARG A 146 -18.43 -2.00 1.37
N TRP A 147 -18.52 -2.90 0.41
CA TRP A 147 -17.45 -3.27 -0.52
C TRP A 147 -17.31 -2.23 -1.63
N VAL A 148 -16.82 -1.03 -1.32
CA VAL A 148 -16.98 0.13 -2.25
C VAL A 148 -15.96 0.20 -3.39
N CYS A 149 -14.94 -0.66 -3.46
CA CYS A 149 -13.95 -0.47 -4.52
C CYS A 149 -14.43 -0.86 -5.94
N CYS A 150 -15.32 -1.85 -6.09
CA CYS A 150 -15.68 -2.38 -7.42
C CYS A 150 -17.17 -2.61 -7.65
N LEU A 151 -18.03 -2.47 -6.62
CA LEU A 151 -19.45 -2.83 -6.74
C LEU A 151 -20.38 -1.68 -7.12
N GLN A 152 -19.91 -0.43 -7.16
CA GLN A 152 -20.75 0.70 -7.57
C GLN A 152 -20.07 1.53 -8.67
N GLY A 153 -20.20 1.04 -9.91
CA GLY A 153 -19.87 1.78 -11.13
C GLY A 153 -20.73 3.02 -11.40
N ASN A 154 -21.27 3.69 -10.37
CA ASN A 154 -22.20 4.81 -10.48
C ASN A 154 -21.93 5.98 -9.52
N PHE A 155 -20.84 6.01 -8.75
CA PHE A 155 -20.48 7.25 -8.05
C PHE A 155 -19.69 8.18 -8.97
N GLU A 156 -20.40 9.15 -9.56
CA GLU A 156 -19.91 10.27 -10.38
C GLU A 156 -18.87 11.18 -9.69
N TYR A 157 -18.50 10.91 -8.43
CA TYR A 157 -17.64 11.77 -7.61
C TYR A 157 -16.42 11.02 -7.05
N ALA A 158 -15.72 10.26 -7.89
CA ALA A 158 -14.44 9.65 -7.53
C ALA A 158 -13.32 10.71 -7.50
N VAL A 159 -13.23 11.47 -6.41
CA VAL A 159 -12.16 12.47 -6.15
C VAL A 159 -10.83 11.78 -5.75
N SER A 160 -10.59 10.56 -6.23
CA SER A 160 -9.26 9.97 -6.19
C SER A 160 -9.15 9.03 -7.38
N GLY A 161 -8.28 9.35 -8.32
CA GLY A 161 -7.99 8.62 -9.57
C GLY A 161 -7.43 7.20 -9.39
N ILE A 162 -7.82 6.50 -8.32
CA ILE A 162 -7.61 5.07 -8.10
C ILE A 162 -8.96 4.36 -8.31
N SER A 163 -9.65 4.68 -9.40
CA SER A 163 -10.71 3.81 -9.89
C SER A 163 -10.03 2.55 -10.41
N CYS A 164 -10.48 1.37 -9.98
CA CYS A 164 -10.19 0.19 -10.76
C CYS A 164 -10.67 0.46 -12.19
N TRP A 165 -9.79 0.30 -13.19
CA TRP A 165 -10.12 0.62 -14.57
C TRP A 165 -11.37 -0.18 -14.95
N LYS A 166 -12.36 0.47 -15.57
CA LYS A 166 -13.70 -0.11 -15.81
C LYS A 166 -13.70 -1.52 -16.42
N GLY A 167 -12.64 -1.91 -17.15
CA GLY A 167 -12.47 -3.25 -17.71
C GLY A 167 -12.07 -4.36 -16.72
N TRP A 168 -11.69 -4.06 -15.48
CA TRP A 168 -11.18 -5.01 -14.49
C TRP A 168 -12.22 -5.44 -13.46
N HIS A 169 -13.42 -4.86 -13.48
CA HIS A 169 -14.44 -5.13 -12.47
C HIS A 169 -14.92 -6.58 -12.49
N ASP A 170 -15.02 -7.19 -13.67
CA ASP A 170 -15.47 -8.58 -13.82
C ASP A 170 -14.40 -9.61 -13.41
N ASP A 171 -13.13 -9.19 -13.33
CA ASP A 171 -12.00 -10.07 -12.99
C ASP A 171 -11.72 -10.13 -11.49
N HIS A 172 -12.29 -9.22 -10.71
CA HIS A 172 -12.12 -9.21 -9.26
C HIS A 172 -13.07 -10.18 -8.59
N GLN A 173 -12.49 -11.16 -7.90
CA GLN A 173 -13.24 -12.05 -7.04
C GLN A 173 -13.35 -11.45 -5.64
N SER A 174 -14.40 -11.83 -4.90
CA SER A 174 -14.38 -11.65 -3.45
C SER A 174 -13.19 -12.43 -2.87
N PRO A 175 -12.56 -11.94 -1.78
CA PRO A 175 -11.54 -12.69 -1.07
C PRO A 175 -12.04 -14.11 -0.76
N LEU A 176 -11.14 -15.08 -0.79
CA LEU A 176 -11.44 -16.44 -0.40
C LEU A 176 -12.00 -16.44 1.04
N LEU A 177 -13.10 -17.17 1.26
CA LEU A 177 -13.88 -17.21 2.52
C LEU A 177 -14.68 -15.94 2.84
N SER A 178 -14.79 -14.98 1.91
CA SER A 178 -15.75 -13.89 2.10
C SER A 178 -17.16 -14.45 2.00
N PRO A 179 -18.04 -14.19 2.99
CA PRO A 179 -19.36 -14.80 3.06
C PRO A 179 -20.14 -14.51 1.78
N PRO A 180 -20.92 -15.48 1.26
CA PRO A 180 -21.74 -15.21 0.10
C PRO A 180 -22.82 -14.22 0.54
N SER A 181 -23.47 -13.55 -0.42
CA SER A 181 -24.69 -12.79 -0.11
C SER A 181 -25.85 -13.65 0.42
N THR A 182 -25.65 -14.97 0.52
CA THR A 182 -26.60 -16.00 0.97
C THR A 182 -25.98 -16.81 2.11
N ASP A 183 -26.78 -17.24 3.09
CA ASP A 183 -26.36 -17.83 4.38
C ASP A 183 -25.59 -19.18 4.33
N ASP A 184 -25.05 -19.63 3.19
CA ASP A 184 -24.35 -20.93 3.07
C ASP A 184 -22.83 -20.82 3.27
N HIS A 185 -22.38 -20.70 4.52
CA HIS A 185 -20.95 -20.64 4.87
C HIS A 185 -20.21 -21.98 4.70
N HIS A 186 -20.91 -23.12 4.74
CA HIS A 186 -20.25 -24.43 4.71
C HIS A 186 -19.69 -24.76 3.32
N GLY A 187 -20.33 -24.29 2.25
CA GLY A 187 -19.86 -24.48 0.88
C GLY A 187 -18.51 -23.80 0.61
N GLU A 188 -18.29 -22.60 1.12
CA GLU A 188 -17.09 -21.80 0.84
C GLU A 188 -15.83 -22.40 1.43
N LEU A 189 -15.91 -22.88 2.67
CA LEU A 189 -14.79 -23.53 3.33
C LEU A 189 -14.40 -24.83 2.61
N ALA A 190 -15.40 -25.63 2.21
CA ALA A 190 -15.16 -26.85 1.45
C ALA A 190 -14.52 -26.55 0.08
N ALA A 191 -15.00 -25.51 -0.60
CA ALA A 191 -14.40 -25.03 -1.84
C ALA A 191 -12.94 -24.58 -1.63
N ALA A 192 -12.68 -23.76 -0.61
CA ALA A 192 -11.32 -23.32 -0.27
C ALA A 192 -10.38 -24.50 0.01
N HIS A 193 -10.82 -25.51 0.77
CA HIS A 193 -10.02 -26.72 1.00
C HIS A 193 -9.77 -27.54 -0.25
N SER A 194 -10.75 -27.62 -1.17
CA SER A 194 -10.56 -28.25 -2.47
C SER A 194 -9.47 -27.53 -3.27
N VAL A 195 -9.54 -26.20 -3.35
CA VAL A 195 -8.52 -25.37 -4.02
C VAL A 195 -7.14 -25.58 -3.42
N LEU A 196 -7.04 -25.64 -2.09
CA LEU A 196 -5.77 -25.90 -1.40
C LEU A 196 -5.23 -27.30 -1.69
N THR A 197 -6.09 -28.30 -1.82
CA THR A 197 -5.67 -29.68 -2.14
C THR A 197 -5.07 -29.74 -3.54
N ASP A 198 -5.71 -29.07 -4.51
CA ASP A 198 -5.19 -28.94 -5.87
C ASP A 198 -3.86 -28.19 -5.87
N TRP A 199 -3.80 -27.07 -5.14
CA TRP A 199 -2.60 -26.24 -5.02
C TRP A 199 -1.44 -27.05 -4.43
N HIS A 200 -1.65 -27.81 -3.36
CA HIS A 200 -0.61 -28.65 -2.76
C HIS A 200 -0.05 -29.66 -3.76
N SER A 201 -0.92 -30.32 -4.53
CA SER A 201 -0.52 -31.31 -5.53
C SER A 201 0.31 -30.66 -6.64
N ALA A 202 -0.14 -29.52 -7.16
CA ALA A 202 0.54 -28.76 -8.20
C ALA A 202 1.86 -28.17 -7.72
N ALA A 203 1.92 -27.68 -6.49
CA ALA A 203 3.14 -27.18 -5.87
C ALA A 203 4.17 -28.31 -5.71
N ILE A 204 3.78 -29.50 -5.22
CA ILE A 204 4.69 -30.65 -5.13
C ILE A 204 5.25 -31.01 -6.51
N HIS A 205 4.40 -31.04 -7.54
CA HIS A 205 4.82 -31.30 -8.91
C HIS A 205 5.81 -30.24 -9.44
N LEU A 206 5.48 -28.95 -9.30
CA LEU A 206 6.36 -27.84 -9.68
C LEU A 206 7.73 -27.99 -9.01
N LEU A 207 7.71 -28.13 -7.68
CA LEU A 207 8.89 -28.07 -6.82
C LEU A 207 9.83 -29.28 -6.97
N SER A 208 9.30 -30.42 -7.40
CA SER A 208 10.12 -31.61 -7.72
C SER A 208 10.96 -31.46 -9.00
N HIS A 209 10.66 -30.49 -9.86
CA HIS A 209 11.29 -30.35 -11.17
C HIS A 209 11.98 -29.01 -11.40
N VAL A 210 11.72 -27.96 -10.60
CA VAL A 210 12.43 -26.68 -10.78
C VAL A 210 13.91 -26.78 -10.45
N THR A 211 14.72 -26.10 -11.26
CA THR A 211 16.14 -25.90 -10.98
C THR A 211 16.30 -24.97 -9.77
N PRO A 212 17.07 -25.35 -8.73
CA PRO A 212 17.28 -24.49 -7.59
C PRO A 212 17.88 -23.13 -7.98
N GLY A 213 17.27 -22.06 -7.48
CA GLY A 213 17.76 -20.68 -7.59
C GLY A 213 17.38 -20.00 -8.91
N ARG A 214 16.55 -20.67 -9.72
CA ARG A 214 16.15 -20.19 -11.03
C ARG A 214 14.79 -19.49 -11.03
N LEU A 215 13.80 -20.10 -10.39
CA LEU A 215 12.40 -19.66 -10.44
C LEU A 215 12.17 -18.43 -9.55
N ALA A 216 11.65 -17.36 -10.13
CA ALA A 216 10.96 -16.29 -9.43
C ALA A 216 9.46 -16.63 -9.37
N LEU A 217 8.94 -16.83 -8.16
CA LEU A 217 7.56 -17.24 -7.92
C LEU A 217 6.76 -16.10 -7.28
N SER A 218 5.60 -15.81 -7.84
CA SER A 218 4.63 -14.87 -7.28
C SER A 218 3.31 -15.61 -7.01
N LEU A 219 2.84 -15.60 -5.77
CA LEU A 219 1.64 -16.31 -5.32
C LEU A 219 0.61 -15.32 -4.78
N VAL A 220 -0.59 -15.32 -5.36
CA VAL A 220 -1.70 -14.45 -4.96
C VAL A 220 -2.86 -15.33 -4.49
N CYS A 221 -3.25 -15.19 -3.22
CA CYS A 221 -4.44 -15.82 -2.66
C CYS A 221 -5.03 -14.88 -1.62
N ASP A 222 -5.86 -13.94 -2.07
CA ASP A 222 -6.51 -13.00 -1.17
C ASP A 222 -7.55 -13.73 -0.30
N ILE A 223 -7.42 -13.64 1.03
CA ILE A 223 -8.26 -14.34 2.02
C ILE A 223 -8.96 -13.29 2.89
N ASP A 224 -10.25 -13.47 3.20
CA ASP A 224 -10.95 -12.56 4.14
C ASP A 224 -10.33 -12.70 5.55
N PRO A 225 -9.65 -11.66 6.07
CA PRO A 225 -8.98 -11.75 7.37
C PRO A 225 -9.95 -11.86 8.54
N ARG A 226 -11.26 -11.64 8.34
CA ARG A 226 -12.29 -11.75 9.38
C ARG A 226 -12.80 -13.17 9.56
N HIS A 227 -12.56 -14.06 8.59
CA HIS A 227 -13.03 -15.43 8.69
C HIS A 227 -12.26 -16.18 9.80
N PRO A 228 -12.92 -16.94 10.69
CA PRO A 228 -12.26 -17.60 11.83
C PRO A 228 -11.15 -18.58 11.41
N GLN A 229 -11.20 -19.12 10.19
CA GLN A 229 -10.20 -20.02 9.62
C GLN A 229 -9.24 -19.37 8.62
N ALA A 230 -9.25 -18.03 8.53
CA ALA A 230 -8.39 -17.31 7.57
C ALA A 230 -6.90 -17.64 7.78
N LEU A 231 -6.48 -17.82 9.04
CA LEU A 231 -5.11 -18.22 9.37
C LEU A 231 -4.78 -19.62 8.87
N ASP A 232 -5.63 -20.62 9.13
CA ASP A 232 -5.41 -22.01 8.68
C ASP A 232 -5.33 -22.12 7.16
N ILE A 233 -6.19 -21.38 6.45
CA ILE A 233 -6.17 -21.31 4.98
C ILE A 233 -4.89 -20.62 4.49
N ALA A 234 -4.49 -19.50 5.10
CA ALA A 234 -3.23 -18.83 4.79
C ALA A 234 -2.02 -19.75 4.99
N GLU A 235 -2.00 -20.55 6.07
CA GLU A 235 -0.98 -21.56 6.31
C GLU A 235 -0.98 -22.66 5.26
N GLY A 236 -2.17 -23.11 4.84
CA GLY A 236 -2.34 -24.06 3.73
C GLY A 236 -1.80 -23.52 2.41
N VAL A 237 -2.03 -22.25 2.09
CA VAL A 237 -1.51 -21.61 0.86
C VAL A 237 0.03 -21.61 0.86
N VAL A 238 0.66 -21.23 1.97
CA VAL A 238 2.14 -21.12 2.04
C VAL A 238 2.83 -22.44 2.40
N GLY A 239 2.08 -23.43 2.89
CA GLY A 239 2.58 -24.71 3.40
C GLY A 239 3.54 -25.43 2.45
N PRO A 240 3.23 -25.59 1.15
CA PRO A 240 4.15 -26.19 0.19
C PRO A 240 5.47 -25.44 0.06
N LEU A 241 5.44 -24.10 0.10
CA LEU A 241 6.62 -23.25 -0.04
C LEU A 241 7.54 -23.31 1.19
N ARG A 242 6.96 -23.46 2.39
CA ARG A 242 7.72 -23.61 3.66
C ARG A 242 8.65 -24.82 3.66
N ARG A 243 8.34 -25.86 2.88
CA ARG A 243 9.11 -27.11 2.82
C ARG A 243 10.36 -26.98 1.94
N LEU A 244 10.53 -25.87 1.23
CA LEU A 244 11.65 -25.67 0.31
C LEU A 244 12.92 -25.16 1.00
N PRO A 245 14.10 -25.66 0.59
CA PRO A 245 15.35 -24.98 0.90
C PRO A 245 15.38 -23.60 0.23
N ARG A 246 16.00 -22.62 0.89
CA ARG A 246 16.00 -21.22 0.39
C ARG A 246 16.66 -21.00 -0.95
N SER A 247 17.64 -21.83 -1.28
CA SER A 247 18.31 -21.77 -2.56
C SER A 247 17.43 -22.25 -3.72
N TYR A 248 16.20 -22.72 -3.48
CA TYR A 248 15.35 -23.25 -4.55
C TYR A 248 14.66 -22.16 -5.37
N LEU A 249 14.21 -21.08 -4.74
CA LEU A 249 13.58 -19.96 -5.43
C LEU A 249 14.58 -18.80 -5.52
N ARG A 250 14.67 -18.18 -6.70
CA ARG A 250 15.43 -16.95 -6.91
C ARG A 250 14.78 -15.80 -6.16
N GLU A 251 13.46 -15.72 -6.30
CA GLU A 251 12.58 -14.70 -5.72
C GLU A 251 11.24 -15.36 -5.35
N CYS A 252 10.60 -14.84 -4.30
CA CYS A 252 9.30 -15.30 -3.84
C CYS A 252 8.47 -14.09 -3.37
N ASN A 253 7.28 -13.93 -3.92
CA ASN A 253 6.34 -12.90 -3.51
C ASN A 253 5.01 -13.59 -3.17
N ILE A 254 4.41 -13.25 -2.04
CA ILE A 254 3.19 -13.87 -1.52
C ILE A 254 2.22 -12.75 -1.11
N ARG A 255 1.01 -12.76 -1.66
CA ARG A 255 -0.10 -11.85 -1.35
C ARG A 255 -1.26 -12.65 -0.77
N LEU A 256 -1.75 -12.21 0.39
CA LEU A 256 -2.81 -12.88 1.19
C LEU A 256 -3.93 -11.90 1.66
N ALA A 257 -4.31 -10.94 0.82
CA ALA A 257 -5.28 -9.86 1.06
C ALA A 257 -4.91 -8.76 2.08
N THR A 258 -4.10 -9.02 3.12
CA THR A 258 -3.79 -8.00 4.14
C THR A 258 -2.47 -8.26 4.89
N PRO A 259 -1.88 -7.23 5.53
CA PRO A 259 -0.66 -7.35 6.34
C PRO A 259 -0.80 -8.22 7.61
N PHE A 260 -1.99 -8.68 7.98
CA PHE A 260 -2.19 -9.55 9.16
C PHE A 260 -1.44 -10.89 9.03
N PHE A 261 -1.14 -11.33 7.80
CA PHE A 261 -0.41 -12.56 7.55
C PHE A 261 1.11 -12.40 7.42
N HIS A 262 1.70 -11.26 7.83
CA HIS A 262 3.15 -11.09 7.79
C HIS A 262 3.91 -12.18 8.54
N ALA A 263 3.39 -12.68 9.67
CA ALA A 263 4.01 -13.79 10.39
C ALA A 263 4.00 -15.09 9.56
N VAL A 264 2.90 -15.34 8.84
CA VAL A 264 2.74 -16.54 8.00
C VAL A 264 3.66 -16.48 6.78
N GLY A 265 3.75 -15.32 6.13
CA GLY A 265 4.65 -15.06 5.02
C GLY A 265 6.13 -15.06 5.43
N ALA A 266 6.48 -14.43 6.55
CA ALA A 266 7.84 -14.44 7.07
C ALA A 266 8.28 -15.83 7.52
N ALA A 267 7.38 -16.65 8.08
CA ALA A 267 7.67 -18.06 8.39
C ALA A 267 7.88 -18.92 7.13
N ALA A 268 7.41 -18.46 5.95
CA ALA A 268 7.75 -19.08 4.67
C ALA A 268 9.17 -18.76 4.19
N THR A 269 9.87 -17.85 4.86
CA THR A 269 11.32 -17.73 4.75
C THR A 269 12.00 -18.43 5.92
N PRO A 270 12.72 -19.53 5.68
CA PRO A 270 13.61 -20.05 6.72
C PRO A 270 14.60 -18.92 7.10
N ILE A 271 14.93 -18.75 8.38
CA ILE A 271 15.92 -17.76 8.85
C ILE A 271 17.30 -18.34 8.61
N SER A 272 18.22 -17.65 7.92
CA SER A 272 19.59 -18.15 7.78
C SER A 272 20.12 -18.10 9.18
N ASN A 273 20.45 -19.24 9.78
CA ASN A 273 21.41 -19.20 10.87
C ASN A 273 22.67 -18.63 10.22
N PRO A 274 23.05 -17.36 10.50
CA PRO A 274 24.28 -16.82 9.96
C PRO A 274 25.39 -17.78 10.40
N SER A 275 26.29 -18.16 9.49
CA SER A 275 27.40 -19.05 9.83
C SER A 275 28.10 -18.51 11.07
N SER A 276 28.12 -19.29 12.15
CA SER A 276 28.21 -18.83 13.54
C SER A 276 29.51 -18.13 13.97
N ASN A 277 30.43 -17.80 13.05
CA ASN A 277 31.83 -17.67 13.43
C ASN A 277 32.47 -16.27 13.29
N THR A 278 31.81 -15.25 12.73
CA THR A 278 32.47 -13.93 12.54
C THR A 278 31.58 -12.69 12.65
N ALA A 279 30.34 -12.79 13.13
CA ALA A 279 29.53 -11.60 13.34
C ALA A 279 30.04 -10.82 14.56
N THR A 280 30.88 -9.79 14.33
CA THR A 280 30.94 -8.63 15.23
C THR A 280 29.51 -8.17 15.45
N THR A 281 28.96 -8.49 16.62
CA THR A 281 27.58 -8.16 16.96
C THR A 281 27.44 -6.64 16.93
N LEU A 282 26.40 -6.12 16.28
CA LEU A 282 26.11 -4.68 16.20
C LEU A 282 26.19 -4.02 17.59
N THR A 283 25.86 -4.76 18.65
CA THR A 283 25.94 -4.37 20.07
C THR A 283 27.35 -4.12 20.59
N ALA A 284 28.39 -4.66 19.97
CA ALA A 284 29.80 -4.42 20.36
C ALA A 284 30.30 -3.02 19.92
N LEU A 285 29.60 -2.37 18.98
CA LEU A 285 29.92 -1.02 18.57
C LEU A 285 29.52 -0.01 19.67
N PRO A 286 30.27 1.10 19.84
CA PRO A 286 29.81 2.26 20.62
C PRO A 286 28.40 2.69 20.25
N ARG A 287 27.63 3.15 21.24
CA ARG A 287 26.21 3.47 21.08
C ARG A 287 25.99 4.48 19.95
N GLU A 288 26.86 5.47 19.83
CA GLU A 288 26.81 6.52 18.83
C GLU A 288 26.88 5.93 17.41
N LEU A 289 27.77 4.95 17.19
CA LEU A 289 27.87 4.27 15.90
C LEU A 289 26.66 3.38 15.62
N ARG A 290 26.10 2.72 16.65
CA ARG A 290 24.85 1.95 16.50
C ARG A 290 23.70 2.85 16.07
N ILE A 291 23.52 3.99 16.76
CA ILE A 291 22.51 5.00 16.41
C ILE A 291 22.72 5.48 14.98
N ARG A 292 23.95 5.85 14.60
CA ARG A 292 24.24 6.27 13.21
C ARG A 292 23.90 5.20 12.20
N ILE A 293 24.24 3.94 12.44
CA ILE A 293 23.87 2.82 11.54
C ILE A 293 22.35 2.69 11.45
N LEU A 294 21.64 2.79 12.57
CA LEU A 294 20.19 2.72 12.64
C LEU A 294 19.50 3.91 11.95
N GLU A 295 20.11 5.09 11.89
CA GLU A 295 19.61 6.23 11.11
C GLU A 295 19.59 5.95 9.59
N TYR A 296 20.38 4.99 9.11
CA TYR A 296 20.41 4.55 7.70
C TYR A 296 19.49 3.35 7.42
N THR A 297 18.59 2.99 8.34
CA THR A 297 17.61 1.92 8.13
C THR A 297 16.20 2.48 7.88
N ASP A 298 15.20 1.60 7.79
CA ASP A 298 13.78 1.95 7.69
C ASP A 298 13.19 2.53 9.01
N LEU A 299 14.01 2.72 10.05
CA LEU A 299 13.62 3.46 11.26
C LEU A 299 13.40 4.95 11.00
N ILE A 300 13.97 5.52 9.93
CA ILE A 300 13.66 6.89 9.52
C ILE A 300 12.94 6.81 8.19
N THR A 301 11.71 7.33 8.15
CA THR A 301 10.96 7.37 6.89
C THR A 301 11.66 8.31 5.93
N PRO A 302 11.54 8.11 4.61
CA PRO A 302 12.26 8.96 3.67
C PRO A 302 11.83 10.44 3.72
N THR A 303 10.58 10.70 4.09
CA THR A 303 10.06 12.05 4.32
C THR A 303 10.27 12.53 5.76
N LYS A 304 10.73 11.64 6.65
CA LYS A 304 10.74 11.81 8.11
C LYS A 304 9.36 12.08 8.70
N ASP A 305 8.28 11.81 7.97
CA ASP A 305 6.92 11.88 8.48
C ASP A 305 6.34 10.48 8.60
N VAL A 306 5.69 10.23 9.73
CA VAL A 306 4.99 9.00 10.08
C VAL A 306 3.58 9.39 10.50
N ILE A 307 2.58 8.76 9.90
CA ILE A 307 1.18 8.93 10.28
C ILE A 307 0.74 7.71 11.06
N TRP A 308 0.27 7.88 12.29
CA TRP A 308 -0.39 6.80 13.02
C TRP A 308 -1.90 6.94 12.87
N THR A 309 -2.59 5.91 12.38
CA THR A 309 -4.05 5.95 12.24
C THR A 309 -4.72 5.07 13.29
N ARG A 310 -5.81 5.59 13.88
CA ARG A 310 -6.62 4.82 14.86
C ARG A 310 -7.24 3.58 14.21
N GLU A 311 -7.68 3.68 12.96
CA GLU A 311 -8.34 2.60 12.23
C GLU A 311 -7.47 1.35 12.10
N HIS A 312 -6.20 1.52 11.73
CA HIS A 312 -5.29 0.39 11.57
C HIS A 312 -4.50 0.10 12.84
N ARG A 313 -4.56 0.99 13.84
CA ARG A 313 -3.67 1.03 15.01
C ARG A 313 -2.20 0.85 14.62
N ALA A 314 -1.83 1.37 13.46
CA ALA A 314 -0.54 1.14 12.81
C ALA A 314 0.06 2.45 12.33
N TYR A 315 1.38 2.45 12.21
CA TYR A 315 2.09 3.53 11.54
C TYR A 315 1.95 3.36 10.02
N THR A 316 1.92 4.48 9.32
CA THR A 316 1.88 4.58 7.87
C THR A 316 2.75 5.74 7.46
N VAL A 317 3.15 5.78 6.19
CA VAL A 317 3.81 6.95 5.61
C VAL A 317 2.86 7.62 4.67
N ALA A 318 2.89 8.93 4.66
CA ALA A 318 2.05 9.72 3.78
C ALA A 318 2.56 9.57 2.34
N TYR A 319 1.76 8.97 1.47
CA TYR A 319 2.02 9.00 0.03
C TYR A 319 1.71 10.41 -0.46
N LEU A 320 2.74 11.25 -0.58
CA LEU A 320 2.62 12.49 -1.32
C LEU A 320 2.64 12.09 -2.78
N GLY A 321 1.48 12.11 -3.43
CA GLY A 321 1.36 11.88 -4.87
C GLY A 321 2.45 12.64 -5.59
N TRP A 322 3.33 11.90 -6.27
CA TRP A 322 4.38 12.49 -7.06
C TRP A 322 3.71 13.32 -8.16
N ARG A 323 3.99 14.62 -8.21
CA ARG A 323 3.49 15.45 -9.31
C ARG A 323 4.27 15.07 -10.56
N ALA A 324 3.55 14.72 -11.62
CA ALA A 324 4.14 14.54 -12.93
C ALA A 324 4.93 15.80 -13.30
N GLY A 325 6.26 15.72 -13.29
CA GLY A 325 7.14 16.84 -13.64
C GLY A 325 8.27 17.17 -12.66
N ASP A 326 8.31 16.56 -11.46
CA ASP A 326 9.48 16.76 -10.58
C ASP A 326 10.73 16.06 -11.21
N PRO A 327 11.79 16.79 -11.57
CA PRO A 327 12.86 16.26 -12.44
C PRO A 327 13.76 15.20 -11.78
N GLN A 328 13.53 14.85 -10.50
CA GLN A 328 14.12 13.67 -9.89
C GLN A 328 13.11 12.95 -9.00
N PRO A 329 12.98 11.61 -9.13
CA PRO A 329 12.43 10.81 -8.05
C PRO A 329 13.29 11.04 -6.81
N SER A 330 12.69 11.63 -5.77
CA SER A 330 13.36 11.73 -4.47
C SER A 330 13.76 10.31 -4.03
N TYR A 331 14.84 10.14 -3.27
CA TYR A 331 15.17 8.84 -2.67
C TYR A 331 13.98 8.21 -1.91
N GLY A 332 12.99 9.01 -1.50
CA GLY A 332 11.77 8.54 -0.89
C GLY A 332 10.80 7.80 -1.81
N SER A 333 10.70 8.14 -3.09
CA SER A 333 9.65 7.58 -3.95
C SER A 333 9.81 6.08 -4.22
N GLN A 334 11.03 5.53 -4.13
CA GLN A 334 11.25 4.07 -4.13
C GLN A 334 10.54 3.33 -2.98
N PHE A 335 10.20 4.03 -1.89
CA PHE A 335 9.50 3.47 -0.73
C PHE A 335 7.98 3.68 -0.77
N PHE A 336 7.51 4.42 -1.75
CA PHE A 336 6.11 4.78 -1.90
C PHE A 336 5.48 4.09 -3.11
N SER A 337 6.30 3.81 -4.12
CA SER A 337 5.87 3.17 -5.34
C SER A 337 6.59 1.84 -5.52
N CYS A 338 6.08 0.77 -4.88
CA CYS A 338 6.36 -0.61 -5.34
C CYS A 338 5.67 -0.78 -6.71
N GLY A 339 6.33 -0.27 -7.74
CA GLY A 339 5.83 -0.20 -9.10
C GLY A 339 6.50 0.88 -9.94
N ASP A 340 6.79 2.08 -9.37
CA ASP A 340 7.12 3.22 -10.24
C ASP A 340 8.51 3.16 -10.88
N GLU A 341 9.55 3.29 -10.06
CA GLU A 341 10.84 3.77 -10.56
C GLU A 341 11.69 2.76 -11.33
N THR A 342 11.59 1.46 -11.03
CA THR A 342 12.42 0.47 -11.73
C THR A 342 11.90 0.13 -13.12
N ASN A 343 10.66 0.53 -13.46
CA ASN A 343 9.97 0.06 -14.66
C ASN A 343 9.56 1.14 -15.67
N ILE A 344 9.43 2.44 -15.32
CA ILE A 344 9.16 3.49 -16.34
C ILE A 344 10.30 3.57 -17.34
N ASN A 345 11.55 3.48 -16.86
CA ASN A 345 12.73 3.55 -17.73
C ASN A 345 13.15 2.19 -18.31
N ARG A 346 12.46 1.09 -17.95
CA ARG A 346 12.76 -0.27 -18.45
C ARG A 346 11.65 -0.89 -19.29
N GLY A 347 10.54 -0.21 -19.58
CA GLY A 347 9.45 -0.79 -20.36
C GLY A 347 8.85 -2.06 -19.73
N ASN A 348 9.01 -2.24 -18.42
CA ASN A 348 8.71 -3.49 -17.75
C ASN A 348 7.21 -3.59 -17.41
N LEU A 349 6.57 -4.60 -18.02
CA LEU A 349 5.15 -4.94 -18.01
C LEU A 349 4.57 -5.42 -16.68
N GLU A 350 5.40 -5.63 -15.65
CA GLU A 350 4.95 -6.25 -14.39
C GLU A 350 3.96 -5.40 -13.59
N ARG A 351 3.74 -4.13 -13.96
CA ARG A 351 2.80 -3.25 -13.26
C ARG A 351 1.34 -3.63 -13.42
N THR A 352 0.97 -4.29 -14.51
CA THR A 352 -0.43 -4.30 -14.97
C THR A 352 -0.97 -5.68 -15.21
N VAL A 353 -0.30 -6.72 -14.73
CA VAL A 353 -0.86 -8.08 -14.81
C VAL A 353 -1.26 -8.57 -13.43
N SER A 354 -2.10 -7.76 -12.77
CA SER A 354 -2.80 -8.09 -11.52
C SER A 354 -1.97 -7.93 -10.22
N GLY A 355 -2.38 -7.01 -9.34
CA GLY A 355 -1.96 -6.95 -7.93
C GLY A 355 -0.50 -6.55 -7.64
N CYS A 356 -0.28 -5.44 -6.93
CA CYS A 356 1.07 -5.12 -6.47
C CYS A 356 1.45 -5.96 -5.24
N PHE A 357 2.67 -6.52 -5.23
CA PHE A 357 3.26 -7.18 -4.06
C PHE A 357 3.86 -6.17 -3.07
N CYS A 358 3.22 -5.00 -2.94
CA CYS A 358 3.72 -3.99 -2.03
C CYS A 358 3.53 -4.44 -0.57
N ARG A 359 4.28 -3.90 0.39
CA ARG A 359 4.11 -4.31 1.81
C ARG A 359 2.70 -4.11 2.37
N LEU A 360 1.85 -3.31 1.72
CA LEU A 360 0.45 -3.14 2.10
C LEU A 360 -0.46 -4.28 1.62
N HIS A 361 -0.07 -5.01 0.57
CA HIS A 361 -0.89 -6.08 -0.03
C HIS A 361 -0.22 -7.45 0.05
N ALA A 362 1.11 -7.49 0.02
CA ALA A 362 1.89 -8.71 0.17
C ALA A 362 2.03 -9.10 1.64
N ALA A 363 1.74 -10.37 1.94
CA ALA A 363 2.18 -10.98 3.18
C ALA A 363 3.72 -11.07 3.21
N PHE A 364 4.36 -11.26 2.06
CA PHE A 364 5.80 -11.34 1.89
C PHE A 364 6.25 -10.94 0.48
N SER A 365 7.36 -10.21 0.33
CA SER A 365 7.98 -9.90 -0.96
C SER A 365 9.46 -9.62 -0.80
N PHE A 366 10.30 -10.22 -1.65
CA PHE A 366 11.74 -9.90 -1.72
C PHE A 366 12.02 -8.60 -2.47
N THR A 367 11.14 -8.21 -3.38
CA THR A 367 11.37 -7.10 -4.30
C THR A 367 10.75 -5.81 -3.80
N CYS A 368 9.75 -5.87 -2.92
CA CYS A 368 9.13 -4.64 -2.46
C CYS A 368 10.00 -3.85 -1.48
N ARG A 369 10.24 -2.60 -1.86
CA ARG A 369 10.95 -1.58 -1.09
C ARG A 369 10.03 -0.60 -0.39
N CYS A 370 8.71 -0.80 -0.48
CA CYS A 370 7.78 0.08 0.21
C CYS A 370 8.14 0.14 1.69
N TRP A 371 8.16 1.35 2.21
CA TRP A 371 8.30 1.51 3.65
C TRP A 371 7.09 0.85 4.31
N ALA A 372 7.36 0.05 5.32
CA ALA A 372 6.37 -0.31 6.31
C ALA A 372 6.95 0.08 7.67
N PRO A 373 6.10 0.21 8.69
CA PRO A 373 6.55 0.50 10.04
C PRO A 373 7.75 -0.38 10.37
N PRO A 374 8.83 0.19 10.93
CA PRO A 374 10.09 -0.52 11.13
C PRO A 374 9.77 -1.86 11.75
N GLY A 375 10.09 -2.91 11.00
CA GLY A 375 9.58 -4.23 11.30
C GLY A 375 10.02 -4.66 12.69
N PRO A 376 9.35 -5.67 13.27
CA PRO A 376 9.79 -6.29 14.53
C PRO A 376 11.27 -6.69 14.51
N ALA A 377 11.88 -6.89 13.33
CA ALA A 377 13.28 -7.28 13.18
C ALA A 377 14.26 -6.47 14.03
N LEU A 378 14.22 -5.13 14.03
CA LEU A 378 15.17 -4.31 14.80
C LEU A 378 14.78 -4.18 16.28
N PHE A 379 13.48 -4.17 16.58
CA PHE A 379 12.98 -4.08 17.96
C PHE A 379 13.05 -5.41 18.73
N LEU A 380 13.19 -6.54 18.05
CA LEU A 380 13.19 -7.88 18.65
C LEU A 380 14.58 -8.53 18.76
N VAL A 381 15.67 -7.89 18.30
CA VAL A 381 17.02 -8.49 18.37
C VAL A 381 17.50 -8.65 19.81
N CYS A 382 17.58 -7.55 20.56
CA CYS A 382 17.98 -7.52 21.96
C CYS A 382 17.52 -6.20 22.60
N ARG A 383 17.54 -6.12 23.94
CA ARG A 383 17.10 -4.92 24.67
C ARG A 383 17.86 -3.65 24.27
N ALA A 384 19.19 -3.72 24.22
CA ALA A 384 20.02 -2.56 23.88
C ALA A 384 19.71 -2.02 22.47
N LEU A 385 19.59 -2.90 21.47
CA LEU A 385 19.26 -2.48 20.11
C LEU A 385 17.82 -1.99 20.00
N CYS A 386 16.88 -2.58 20.74
CA CYS A 386 15.51 -2.12 20.81
C CYS A 386 15.44 -0.68 21.35
N ASP A 387 16.21 -0.35 22.38
CA ASP A 387 16.26 0.99 22.97
C ASP A 387 16.91 2.01 22.02
N ASP A 388 18.01 1.63 21.34
CA ASP A 388 18.63 2.48 20.31
C ASP A 388 17.69 2.68 19.10
N ALA A 389 16.97 1.64 18.67
CA ALA A 389 15.99 1.72 17.59
C ALA A 389 14.79 2.61 17.95
N ARG A 390 14.29 2.51 19.19
CA ARG A 390 13.23 3.42 19.70
C ARG A 390 13.72 4.86 19.71
N PHE A 391 14.93 5.10 20.19
CA PHE A 391 15.53 6.43 20.17
C PHE A 391 15.55 6.98 18.74
N VAL A 392 16.09 6.25 17.78
CA VAL A 392 16.17 6.70 16.37
C VAL A 392 14.79 6.90 15.77
N PHE A 393 13.86 5.96 15.94
CA PHE A 393 12.52 6.06 15.36
C PHE A 393 11.73 7.27 15.89
N PHE A 394 11.68 7.46 17.21
CA PHE A 394 10.86 8.52 17.80
C PHE A 394 11.50 9.90 17.74
N SER A 395 12.84 9.99 17.68
CA SER A 395 13.54 11.27 17.55
C SER A 395 13.81 11.70 16.11
N GLY A 396 13.93 10.74 15.19
CA GLY A 396 14.24 10.97 13.78
C GLY A 396 13.04 11.24 12.88
N ASN A 397 11.82 10.94 13.36
CA ASN A 397 10.58 11.14 12.63
C ASN A 397 9.65 12.13 13.32
N ARG A 398 8.79 12.73 12.50
CA ARG A 398 7.64 13.52 12.87
C ARG A 398 6.39 12.67 12.82
N PHE A 399 5.64 12.67 13.92
CA PHE A 399 4.45 11.85 14.07
C PHE A 399 3.20 12.69 13.87
N THR A 400 2.34 12.25 12.97
CA THR A 400 1.04 12.84 12.70
C THR A 400 -0.06 11.92 13.17
N VAL A 401 -0.95 12.44 14.01
CA VAL A 401 -2.02 11.69 14.65
C VAL A 401 -3.38 12.30 14.26
N PRO A 402 -3.99 11.85 13.16
CA PRO A 402 -5.35 12.23 12.78
C PRO A 402 -6.40 11.64 13.72
N ASP A 403 -7.35 12.47 14.14
CA ASP A 403 -8.49 12.11 14.97
C ASP A 403 -9.72 11.69 14.14
N HIS A 404 -9.51 10.86 13.12
CA HIS A 404 -10.60 10.25 12.36
C HIS A 404 -10.22 8.83 11.92
N LYS A 405 -11.22 8.03 11.54
CA LYS A 405 -11.01 6.65 11.11
C LYS A 405 -10.37 6.55 9.72
N LEU A 406 -10.75 7.40 8.77
CA LEU A 406 -10.42 7.16 7.37
C LEU A 406 -8.93 7.33 7.03
N ASN A 407 -8.45 6.40 6.21
CA ASN A 407 -7.25 6.54 5.41
C ASN A 407 -7.67 6.66 3.94
N PRO A 408 -7.19 7.68 3.20
CA PRO A 408 -6.14 8.60 3.60
C PRO A 408 -6.63 9.80 4.42
N PRO A 409 -5.74 10.44 5.22
CA PRO A 409 -6.09 11.48 6.18
C PRO A 409 -6.67 12.77 5.57
N TRP A 410 -6.67 12.88 4.24
CA TRP A 410 -7.30 13.96 3.48
C TRP A 410 -8.72 13.63 3.02
N VAL A 411 -9.13 12.36 3.03
CA VAL A 411 -10.52 11.97 2.82
C VAL A 411 -11.22 12.14 4.14
N LEU A 412 -11.71 13.36 4.39
CA LEU A 412 -12.71 13.55 5.43
C LEU A 412 -13.87 12.61 5.08
N PRO A 413 -14.38 11.81 6.03
CA PRO A 413 -15.55 11.02 5.76
C PRO A 413 -16.59 11.96 5.22
N VAL A 414 -17.09 11.66 4.01
CA VAL A 414 -18.44 12.05 3.66
C VAL A 414 -19.31 11.25 4.63
N LEU A 415 -19.36 11.67 5.90
CA LEU A 415 -20.39 11.26 6.82
C LEU A 415 -21.66 11.46 6.00
N GLY A 416 -22.43 10.39 5.79
CA GLY A 416 -23.55 10.38 4.85
C GLY A 416 -24.65 11.34 5.32
N PHE A 417 -24.41 12.64 5.18
CA PHE A 417 -25.33 13.71 5.43
C PHE A 417 -26.32 13.68 4.28
N THR A 418 -27.32 12.81 4.40
CA THR A 418 -28.50 12.93 3.57
C THR A 418 -29.20 14.20 4.04
N GLU A 419 -29.06 15.29 3.27
CA GLU A 419 -29.65 16.62 3.54
C GLU A 419 -31.19 16.62 3.55
N HIS A 420 -31.83 15.47 3.66
CA HIS A 420 -33.25 15.29 3.36
C HIS A 420 -34.18 15.83 4.46
N SER A 421 -33.66 16.25 5.62
CA SER A 421 -34.51 16.63 6.76
C SER A 421 -34.53 18.13 7.12
N GLY A 422 -33.74 19.01 6.50
CA GLY A 422 -33.69 20.44 6.81
C GLY A 422 -33.24 20.81 8.25
N ALA A 423 -33.18 19.85 9.16
CA ALA A 423 -32.59 19.99 10.49
C ALA A 423 -31.09 19.62 10.41
N VAL A 424 -30.24 20.49 10.94
CA VAL A 424 -28.79 20.22 11.04
C VAL A 424 -28.60 19.04 12.00
N PRO A 425 -28.11 17.88 11.53
CA PRO A 425 -27.89 16.75 12.43
C PRO A 425 -26.74 17.07 13.39
N THR A 426 -27.02 17.13 14.69
CA THR A 426 -26.00 17.18 15.74
C THR A 426 -25.56 15.75 16.05
N TYR A 427 -24.42 15.33 15.51
CA TYR A 427 -23.83 14.06 15.88
C TYR A 427 -22.85 14.29 17.03
N PRO A 428 -22.99 13.57 18.17
CA PRO A 428 -21.99 13.61 19.21
C PRO A 428 -20.65 13.10 18.67
N TYR A 429 -19.56 13.53 19.32
CA TYR A 429 -18.23 13.04 19.00
C TYR A 429 -18.20 11.49 19.03
N PRO A 430 -17.76 10.81 17.95
CA PRO A 430 -18.08 9.40 17.74
C PRO A 430 -17.12 8.43 18.44
N PHE A 431 -16.14 8.92 19.22
CA PHE A 431 -15.11 8.08 19.83
C PHE A 431 -15.04 8.25 21.35
N GLU A 432 -14.58 7.22 22.05
CA GLU A 432 -14.45 7.23 23.51
C GLU A 432 -13.30 8.10 24.02
N ARG A 433 -12.30 8.37 23.17
CA ARG A 433 -11.11 9.19 23.47
C ARG A 433 -10.53 9.78 22.19
N PHE A 434 -9.75 10.86 22.27
CA PHE A 434 -9.01 11.39 21.12
C PHE A 434 -7.92 10.42 20.65
N ALA A 435 -7.59 10.49 19.36
CA ALA A 435 -6.55 9.65 18.74
C ALA A 435 -5.19 9.97 19.34
N ALA A 436 -4.97 11.26 19.66
CA ALA A 436 -3.82 11.74 20.42
C ALA A 436 -3.68 11.02 21.77
N SER A 437 -4.78 10.87 22.53
CA SER A 437 -4.76 10.16 23.80
C SER A 437 -4.38 8.69 23.64
N ASP A 438 -4.99 8.00 22.67
CA ASP A 438 -4.69 6.58 22.41
C ASP A 438 -3.23 6.40 21.96
N PHE A 439 -2.76 7.25 21.05
CA PHE A 439 -1.38 7.24 20.58
C PHE A 439 -0.38 7.40 21.72
N LEU A 440 -0.56 8.43 22.55
CA LEU A 440 0.40 8.79 23.59
C LEU A 440 0.39 7.85 24.79
N ARG A 441 -0.77 7.25 25.12
CA ARG A 441 -0.88 6.33 26.27
C ARG A 441 -0.64 4.87 25.92
N ASN A 442 -1.08 4.43 24.73
CA ASN A 442 -1.20 3.01 24.41
C ASN A 442 -0.31 2.56 23.25
N VAL A 443 0.19 3.48 22.42
CA VAL A 443 0.98 3.14 21.23
C VAL A 443 2.46 3.43 21.42
N VAL A 444 2.80 4.63 21.91
CA VAL A 444 4.18 5.01 22.18
C VAL A 444 4.64 4.36 23.49
N PRO A 445 5.71 3.55 23.50
CA PRO A 445 6.26 3.02 24.73
C PRO A 445 6.63 4.16 25.70
N THR A 446 6.30 4.03 26.98
CA THR A 446 6.54 5.08 27.98
C THR A 446 8.00 5.58 28.00
N CYS A 447 8.98 4.69 27.83
CA CYS A 447 10.40 5.04 27.78
C CYS A 447 10.80 5.84 26.53
N ALA A 448 9.99 5.80 25.46
CA ALA A 448 10.25 6.48 24.20
C ALA A 448 9.55 7.85 24.09
N LEU A 449 8.64 8.18 25.00
CA LEU A 449 7.95 9.48 25.01
C LEU A 449 8.93 10.66 25.09
N ALA A 450 10.01 10.53 25.86
CA ALA A 450 11.07 11.54 25.96
C ALA A 450 11.88 11.71 24.67
N HIS A 451 11.75 10.79 23.70
CA HIS A 451 12.44 10.86 22.42
C HIS A 451 11.63 11.58 21.34
N LEU A 452 10.33 11.82 21.54
CA LEU A 452 9.52 12.58 20.60
C LEU A 452 10.11 13.99 20.39
N ARG A 453 10.28 14.38 19.12
CA ARG A 453 10.78 15.71 18.74
C ARG A 453 9.74 16.52 17.96
N PHE A 454 8.90 15.84 17.19
CA PHE A 454 7.85 16.48 16.39
C PHE A 454 6.56 15.68 16.50
N LEU A 455 5.49 16.32 16.96
CA LEU A 455 4.16 15.73 17.10
C LEU A 455 3.10 16.66 16.52
N ASP A 456 2.29 16.13 15.61
CA ASP A 456 1.19 16.81 14.97
C ASP A 456 -0.12 16.15 15.35
N LEU A 457 -1.00 16.88 16.04
CA LEU A 457 -2.34 16.45 16.39
C LEU A 457 -3.30 17.04 15.35
N MET A 458 -3.89 16.17 14.52
CA MET A 458 -4.76 16.60 13.42
C MET A 458 -6.20 16.23 13.73
N PHE A 459 -7.10 17.20 13.73
CA PHE A 459 -8.52 16.98 13.94
C PHE A 459 -9.28 17.25 12.64
N PRO A 460 -10.32 16.46 12.33
CA PRO A 460 -11.23 16.83 11.24
C PRO A 460 -11.98 18.12 11.62
N PRO A 461 -12.55 18.84 10.63
CA PRO A 461 -13.39 19.98 10.88
C PRO A 461 -14.75 19.54 11.42
N TYR A 462 -14.80 19.14 12.69
CA TYR A 462 -16.07 18.80 13.32
C TYR A 462 -17.02 20.00 13.29
N ARG A 463 -18.29 19.71 13.03
CA ARG A 463 -19.35 20.72 13.05
C ARG A 463 -19.52 21.31 14.46
N PRO A 464 -20.07 22.53 14.56
CA PRO A 464 -20.59 23.04 15.82
C PRO A 464 -21.50 22.00 16.48
N GLY A 465 -21.29 21.74 17.78
CA GLY A 465 -22.00 20.70 18.54
C GLY A 465 -21.47 19.26 18.39
N SER A 466 -20.61 18.98 17.41
CA SER A 466 -19.92 17.67 17.31
C SER A 466 -18.60 17.63 18.06
N TRP A 467 -18.05 18.79 18.43
CA TRP A 467 -16.91 18.86 19.33
C TRP A 467 -17.32 18.42 20.74
N PRO A 468 -16.51 17.59 21.42
CA PRO A 468 -16.79 17.23 22.79
C PRO A 468 -16.71 18.47 23.69
N GLU A 469 -17.76 18.69 24.48
CA GLU A 469 -17.79 19.78 25.46
C GLU A 469 -16.74 19.60 26.55
N LYS A 470 -16.45 20.67 27.31
CA LYS A 470 -15.44 20.65 28.39
C LYS A 470 -15.64 19.51 29.41
N GLN A 471 -16.89 19.19 29.74
CA GLN A 471 -17.23 18.14 30.71
C GLN A 471 -17.33 16.75 30.07
N HIS A 472 -17.24 16.65 28.74
CA HIS A 472 -17.33 15.38 28.03
C HIS A 472 -16.21 14.43 28.48
N PRO A 473 -16.47 13.12 28.66
CA PRO A 473 -15.46 12.15 29.10
C PRO A 473 -14.19 12.15 28.26
N VAL A 474 -14.32 12.33 26.94
CA VAL A 474 -13.18 12.45 26.00
C VAL A 474 -12.27 13.64 26.35
N MET A 475 -12.86 14.79 26.69
CA MET A 475 -12.08 15.95 27.12
C MET A 475 -11.41 15.65 28.46
N GLN A 476 -12.10 15.06 29.42
CA GLN A 476 -11.49 14.69 30.70
C GLN A 476 -10.31 13.71 30.53
N ASP A 477 -10.44 12.72 29.64
CA ASP A 477 -9.35 11.81 29.27
C ASP A 477 -8.18 12.57 28.62
N TRP A 478 -8.44 13.55 27.75
CA TRP A 478 -7.41 14.38 27.14
C TRP A 478 -6.63 15.18 28.18
N TRP A 479 -7.33 15.83 29.11
CA TRP A 479 -6.72 16.57 30.22
C TRP A 479 -5.86 15.65 31.09
N ALA A 480 -6.41 14.50 31.49
CA ALA A 480 -5.66 13.51 32.25
C ALA A 480 -4.45 12.99 31.46
N THR A 481 -4.54 12.90 30.12
CA THR A 481 -3.43 12.44 29.27
C THR A 481 -2.30 13.45 29.27
N VAL A 482 -2.60 14.73 29.07
CA VAL A 482 -1.57 15.77 29.08
C VAL A 482 -0.92 15.90 30.45
N ASP A 483 -1.70 15.82 31.54
CA ASP A 483 -1.14 15.79 32.90
C ASP A 483 -0.24 14.56 33.13
N TRP A 484 -0.67 13.38 32.68
CA TRP A 484 0.14 12.17 32.75
C TRP A 484 1.44 12.27 31.93
N LEU A 485 1.48 13.02 30.83
CA LEU A 485 2.69 13.20 30.03
C LEU A 485 3.76 14.03 30.75
N ARG A 486 3.38 14.82 31.75
CA ARG A 486 4.34 15.60 32.55
C ARG A 486 5.35 14.66 33.21
N GLY A 487 6.63 14.96 33.00
CA GLY A 487 7.75 14.13 33.45
C GLY A 487 8.01 12.87 32.62
N LYS A 488 7.27 12.60 31.55
CA LYS A 488 7.52 11.48 30.61
C LYS A 488 8.02 11.92 29.25
N ILE A 489 7.58 13.09 28.80
CA ILE A 489 8.10 13.74 27.61
C ILE A 489 9.26 14.69 27.98
N ASP A 490 9.97 15.16 26.97
CA ASP A 490 11.00 16.20 27.07
C ASP A 490 10.47 17.48 26.39
N PRO A 491 9.68 18.32 27.10
CA PRO A 491 9.05 19.50 26.49
C PRO A 491 10.06 20.43 25.80
N PRO A 492 11.24 20.75 26.40
CA PRO A 492 12.26 21.57 25.75
C PRO A 492 12.78 21.08 24.40
N ALA A 493 12.62 19.78 24.09
CA ALA A 493 12.99 19.20 22.80
C ALA A 493 11.80 18.95 21.86
N LEU A 494 10.56 19.11 22.34
CA LEU A 494 9.35 18.81 21.59
C LEU A 494 8.79 20.04 20.86
N THR A 495 8.60 19.88 19.55
CA THR A 495 7.73 20.74 18.74
C THR A 495 6.36 20.08 18.62
N LEU A 496 5.32 20.75 19.12
CA LEU A 496 3.95 20.29 19.06
C LEU A 496 3.15 21.15 18.07
N ARG A 497 2.31 20.53 17.25
CA ARG A 497 1.35 21.24 16.41
C ARG A 497 -0.05 20.71 16.64
N LEU A 498 -1.00 21.64 16.76
CA LEU A 498 -2.42 21.38 16.77
C LEU A 498 -3.02 21.90 15.47
N ALA A 499 -3.57 21.01 14.64
CA ALA A 499 -4.18 21.37 13.37
C ALA A 499 -5.62 20.87 13.29
N VAL A 500 -6.51 21.69 12.76
CA VAL A 500 -7.86 21.28 12.35
C VAL A 500 -7.89 21.38 10.83
N SER A 501 -8.21 20.27 10.16
CA SER A 501 -8.19 20.19 8.70
C SER A 501 -9.22 21.14 8.09
N GLN A 502 -8.80 21.96 7.12
CA GLN A 502 -9.73 22.68 6.25
C GLN A 502 -10.06 21.75 5.08
N GLY A 503 -11.33 21.69 4.67
CA GLY A 503 -11.67 21.10 3.38
C GLY A 503 -10.86 21.75 2.25
N THR A 504 -10.69 21.06 1.12
CA THR A 504 -10.02 21.67 -0.05
C THR A 504 -10.78 22.94 -0.46
N ARG A 505 -10.05 23.99 -0.85
CA ARG A 505 -10.65 25.28 -1.24
C ARG A 505 -11.58 25.15 -2.45
N ASP A 506 -11.32 24.16 -3.29
CA ASP A 506 -11.95 24.00 -4.60
C ASP A 506 -13.36 23.38 -4.52
N THR A 507 -13.68 22.71 -3.41
CA THR A 507 -15.05 22.30 -3.10
C THR A 507 -15.41 22.80 -1.71
N PRO A 508 -16.11 23.96 -1.56
CA PRO A 508 -16.64 24.38 -0.29
C PRO A 508 -17.57 23.28 0.19
N SER A 509 -17.02 22.46 1.06
CA SER A 509 -17.62 21.22 1.48
C SER A 509 -19.01 21.57 2.02
N PRO A 510 -20.10 20.88 1.59
CA PRO A 510 -21.47 21.18 2.03
C PRO A 510 -21.62 21.20 3.57
N TYR A 511 -20.61 20.66 4.25
CA TYR A 511 -20.28 20.78 5.67
C TYR A 511 -20.38 22.18 6.26
N TYR A 512 -20.08 23.21 5.46
CA TYR A 512 -19.92 24.58 5.92
C TYR A 512 -21.04 25.52 5.52
N ARG A 513 -22.05 25.05 4.77
CA ARG A 513 -23.21 25.90 4.47
C ARG A 513 -23.93 26.26 5.77
N SER A 514 -24.16 27.56 5.97
CA SER A 514 -24.92 28.21 7.05
C SER A 514 -24.43 28.06 8.51
N ILE A 515 -23.13 28.13 8.78
CA ILE A 515 -22.64 28.34 10.17
C ILE A 515 -23.09 29.72 10.68
N THR A 516 -23.70 29.79 11.87
CA THR A 516 -24.08 31.06 12.50
C THR A 516 -22.92 31.69 13.28
N LYS A 517 -23.01 32.97 13.65
CA LYS A 517 -22.01 33.60 14.53
C LYS A 517 -21.81 32.83 15.85
N ARG A 518 -22.90 32.32 16.44
CA ARG A 518 -22.86 31.52 17.67
C ARG A 518 -22.09 30.21 17.48
N ASP A 519 -22.24 29.60 16.31
CA ASP A 519 -21.52 28.38 15.95
C ASP A 519 -20.02 28.64 15.81
N VAL A 520 -19.63 29.77 15.21
CA VAL A 520 -18.23 30.23 15.17
C VAL A 520 -17.66 30.36 16.58
N GLU A 521 -18.40 31.02 17.48
CA GLU A 521 -17.99 31.17 18.89
C GLU A 521 -17.83 29.81 19.57
N THR A 522 -18.74 28.87 19.31
CA THR A 522 -18.69 27.49 19.83
C THR A 522 -17.46 26.73 19.33
N LEU A 523 -17.09 26.89 18.05
CA LEU A 523 -15.91 26.28 17.46
C LEU A 523 -14.61 26.86 18.04
N VAL A 524 -14.54 28.18 18.20
CA VAL A 524 -13.38 28.84 18.83
C VAL A 524 -13.23 28.39 20.28
N GLU A 525 -14.34 28.28 21.02
CA GLU A 525 -14.34 27.74 22.39
C GLU A 525 -13.85 26.29 22.43
N ALA A 526 -14.29 25.45 21.50
CA ALA A 526 -13.80 24.07 21.38
C ALA A 526 -12.29 24.01 21.11
N TYR A 527 -11.75 24.87 20.23
CA TYR A 527 -10.31 24.96 19.98
C TYR A 527 -9.53 25.37 21.23
N LEU A 528 -10.05 26.34 21.98
CA LEU A 528 -9.47 26.77 23.24
C LEU A 528 -9.48 25.64 24.27
N HIS A 529 -10.61 24.95 24.46
CA HIS A 529 -10.71 23.81 25.37
C HIS A 529 -9.76 22.67 25.01
N LEU A 530 -9.58 22.39 23.72
CA LEU A 530 -8.64 21.38 23.23
C LEU A 530 -7.18 21.76 23.51
N SER A 531 -6.84 23.04 23.34
CA SER A 531 -5.50 23.56 23.60
C SER A 531 -5.19 23.77 25.08
N GLN A 532 -6.21 23.96 25.90
CA GLN A 532 -6.06 24.36 27.30
C GLN A 532 -5.11 23.47 28.11
N PRO A 533 -5.25 22.13 28.12
CA PRO A 533 -4.34 21.29 28.89
C PRO A 533 -2.89 21.36 28.40
N LEU A 534 -2.65 21.72 27.13
CA LEU A 534 -1.30 21.84 26.56
C LEU A 534 -0.48 22.99 27.15
N ALA A 535 -1.13 24.00 27.75
CA ALA A 535 -0.44 25.06 28.48
C ALA A 535 0.43 24.53 29.62
N ALA A 536 0.07 23.37 30.22
CA ALA A 536 0.92 22.72 31.21
C ALA A 536 2.29 22.31 30.62
N LEU A 537 2.32 21.83 29.37
CA LEU A 537 3.57 21.50 28.68
C LEU A 537 4.36 22.77 28.31
N GLY A 538 3.65 23.84 27.93
CA GLY A 538 4.25 25.16 27.69
C GLY A 538 5.00 25.69 28.91
N ASN A 539 4.36 25.59 30.09
CA ASN A 539 4.96 25.92 31.38
C ASN A 539 6.15 25.02 31.73
N ASP A 540 6.12 23.75 31.33
CA ASP A 540 7.23 22.80 31.50
C ASP A 540 8.36 23.01 30.45
N GLY A 541 8.29 24.06 29.65
CA GLY A 541 9.37 24.46 28.76
C GLY A 541 9.25 23.97 27.31
N LEU A 542 8.04 23.67 26.82
CA LEU A 542 7.79 23.22 25.43
C LEU A 542 8.62 24.00 24.40
N ALA A 543 9.33 23.31 23.49
CA ALA A 543 10.26 23.96 22.58
C ALA A 543 9.52 24.96 21.67
N ARG A 544 8.43 24.47 21.04
CA ARG A 544 7.60 25.21 20.09
C ARG A 544 6.18 24.64 20.10
N PHE A 545 5.21 25.52 19.93
CA PHE A 545 3.82 25.15 19.70
C PHE A 545 3.26 25.95 18.52
N TYR A 546 2.57 25.26 17.62
CA TYR A 546 1.91 25.88 16.47
C TYR A 546 0.43 25.47 16.43
N ALA A 547 -0.44 26.42 16.14
CA ALA A 547 -1.85 26.19 15.90
C ALA A 547 -2.17 26.46 14.42
N ARG A 548 -2.85 25.52 13.78
CA ARG A 548 -3.43 25.69 12.45
C ARG A 548 -4.91 25.42 12.55
N LEU A 549 -5.67 26.48 12.80
CA LEU A 549 -7.10 26.40 13.06
C LEU A 549 -7.82 27.10 11.90
N PRO A 550 -8.81 26.47 11.24
CA PRO A 550 -9.69 27.15 10.33
C PRO A 550 -10.29 28.34 11.01
N VAL A 551 -10.40 29.40 10.23
CA VAL A 551 -11.18 30.56 10.58
C VAL A 551 -12.65 30.20 10.40
N PRO A 552 -13.42 29.96 11.47
CA PRO A 552 -14.74 29.38 11.29
C PRO A 552 -15.70 30.36 10.59
N TRP A 553 -15.39 31.67 10.60
CA TRP A 553 -16.20 32.66 9.91
C TRP A 553 -16.02 32.67 8.39
N GLU A 554 -14.90 32.20 7.82
CA GLU A 554 -14.73 32.06 6.36
C GLU A 554 -15.82 31.21 5.71
N CYS A 555 -16.44 30.36 6.51
CA CYS A 555 -17.48 29.44 6.13
C CYS A 555 -18.90 30.02 6.23
N THR A 556 -19.08 31.25 6.71
CA THR A 556 -20.42 31.87 6.80
C THR A 556 -20.86 32.45 5.45
N ASP A 557 -22.16 32.40 5.15
CA ASP A 557 -22.71 32.96 3.89
C ASP A 557 -22.37 34.46 3.76
N ASP A 558 -22.39 35.19 4.88
CA ASP A 558 -21.98 36.60 4.97
C ASP A 558 -20.51 36.81 4.62
N SER A 559 -19.61 35.93 5.07
CA SER A 559 -18.19 36.02 4.75
C SER A 559 -17.91 35.66 3.30
N VAL A 560 -18.57 34.66 2.74
CA VAL A 560 -18.47 34.36 1.29
C VAL A 560 -18.89 35.58 0.46
N ALA A 561 -19.92 36.32 0.89
CA ALA A 561 -20.33 37.56 0.24
C ALA A 561 -19.30 38.69 0.40
N ARG A 562 -18.60 38.78 1.54
CA ARG A 562 -17.59 39.81 1.85
C ARG A 562 -16.18 39.51 1.32
N TYR A 563 -15.86 38.25 1.04
CA TYR A 563 -14.55 37.79 0.50
C TYR A 563 -14.18 38.40 -0.87
N ARG A 564 -15.00 39.31 -1.41
CA ARG A 564 -14.69 40.17 -2.55
C ARG A 564 -13.81 41.38 -2.18
N SER A 565 -13.55 41.65 -0.90
CA SER A 565 -12.68 42.76 -0.45
C SER A 565 -11.32 42.25 0.07
N PRO A 566 -10.19 42.64 -0.54
CA PRO A 566 -8.83 42.24 -0.12
C PRO A 566 -8.42 42.68 1.30
N ASP A 567 -9.10 43.67 1.87
CA ASP A 567 -8.69 44.29 3.15
C ASP A 567 -9.16 43.52 4.40
N ASP A 568 -10.13 42.59 4.27
CA ASP A 568 -10.74 41.87 5.40
C ASP A 568 -9.97 40.60 5.85
N VAL A 569 -8.80 40.32 5.27
CA VAL A 569 -8.00 39.10 5.54
C VAL A 569 -7.34 39.08 6.93
N HIS A 570 -7.39 40.18 7.69
CA HIS A 570 -6.65 40.35 8.96
C HIS A 570 -7.25 39.59 10.16
N GLY A 571 -8.39 38.90 10.00
CA GLY A 571 -9.02 38.17 11.10
C GLY A 571 -8.32 36.86 11.49
N ASP A 572 -7.73 36.14 10.51
CA ASP A 572 -7.24 34.75 10.68
C ASP A 572 -6.21 34.62 11.81
N ASP A 573 -5.28 35.57 11.85
CA ASP A 573 -4.19 35.58 12.82
C ASP A 573 -4.68 35.60 14.28
N THR A 574 -5.90 36.09 14.55
CA THR A 574 -6.37 36.31 15.93
C THR A 574 -6.67 35.02 16.70
N VAL A 575 -7.28 33.99 16.09
CA VAL A 575 -7.60 32.73 16.78
C VAL A 575 -6.35 31.89 16.97
N LYS A 576 -5.53 31.80 15.92
CA LYS A 576 -4.22 31.14 15.97
C LYS A 576 -3.34 31.75 17.05
N GLU A 577 -3.10 33.06 16.99
CA GLU A 577 -2.25 33.78 17.94
C GLU A 577 -2.78 33.64 19.36
N ARG A 578 -4.10 33.72 19.56
CA ARG A 578 -4.72 33.53 20.87
C ARG A 578 -4.44 32.14 21.45
N VAL A 579 -4.60 31.09 20.65
CA VAL A 579 -4.34 29.70 21.09
C VAL A 579 -2.85 29.46 21.34
N GLU A 580 -1.98 29.98 20.47
CA GLU A 580 -0.53 29.84 20.64
C GLU A 580 -0.01 30.61 21.87
N ARG A 581 -0.46 31.86 22.08
CA ARG A 581 -0.17 32.62 23.31
C ARG A 581 -0.70 31.93 24.55
N TYR A 582 -1.88 31.34 24.48
CA TYR A 582 -2.44 30.60 25.61
C TYR A 582 -1.54 29.44 26.04
N VAL A 583 -1.04 28.66 25.08
CA VAL A 583 -0.20 27.50 25.36
C VAL A 583 1.22 27.90 25.75
N MET A 584 1.82 28.88 25.06
CA MET A 584 3.22 29.25 25.25
C MET A 584 3.45 30.31 26.34
N GLY A 585 2.41 31.02 26.77
CA GLY A 585 2.51 32.15 27.70
C GLY A 585 3.44 33.24 27.18
N ASP A 586 4.22 33.84 28.08
CA ASP A 586 5.17 34.92 27.77
C ASP A 586 6.25 34.52 26.76
N ARG A 587 6.50 33.21 26.59
CA ARG A 587 7.49 32.71 25.64
C ARG A 587 7.06 32.87 24.19
N TYR A 588 5.77 33.06 23.92
CA TYR A 588 5.25 33.31 22.58
C TYR A 588 5.99 34.45 21.89
N GLU A 589 6.03 35.62 22.52
CA GLU A 589 6.68 36.82 21.95
C GLU A 589 8.17 36.60 21.71
N SER A 590 8.85 35.91 22.65
CA SER A 590 10.29 35.61 22.52
C SER A 590 10.63 34.70 21.32
N LEU A 591 9.73 33.80 20.94
CA LEU A 591 9.92 32.89 19.82
C LEU A 591 9.81 33.64 18.48
N TYR A 592 8.85 34.57 18.37
CA TYR A 592 8.58 35.33 17.16
C TYR A 592 9.42 36.61 17.01
N ALA A 593 9.92 37.18 18.12
CA ALA A 593 10.78 38.38 18.11
C ALA A 593 12.05 38.23 17.25
N ASN A 594 12.54 37.01 17.06
CA ASN A 594 13.75 36.72 16.27
C ASN A 594 13.49 36.55 14.77
N GLY A 595 12.28 36.83 14.28
CA GLY A 595 11.91 36.61 12.87
C GLY A 595 11.92 35.13 12.47
N LYS A 596 11.96 34.21 13.43
CA LYS A 596 11.78 32.78 13.17
C LYS A 596 10.35 32.58 12.71
N LYS A 597 10.19 32.42 11.40
CA LYS A 597 8.91 32.05 10.81
C LYS A 597 8.58 30.63 11.25
N GLU A 598 7.27 30.37 11.39
CA GLU A 598 6.76 29.01 11.37
C GLU A 598 7.42 28.28 10.17
N PRO A 599 7.97 27.06 10.36
CA PRO A 599 8.51 26.29 9.25
C PRO A 599 7.47 26.30 8.14
N ASP A 600 7.84 26.75 6.93
CA ASP A 600 6.93 26.66 5.78
C ASP A 600 6.43 25.22 5.77
N PHE A 601 5.12 25.06 5.66
CA PHE A 601 4.48 23.75 5.61
C PHE A 601 5.04 23.07 4.38
N GLY A 602 6.16 22.37 4.55
CA GLY A 602 6.85 21.70 3.47
C GLY A 602 5.81 20.88 2.77
N ASP A 603 5.57 21.18 1.50
CA ASP A 603 4.76 20.52 0.47
C ASP A 603 3.53 19.70 0.88
N ILE A 604 3.57 18.87 1.91
CA ILE A 604 2.51 18.06 2.49
C ILE A 604 1.13 18.74 2.45
N TYR A 605 0.93 19.89 3.10
CA TYR A 605 -0.40 20.53 3.10
C TYR A 605 -0.72 21.24 1.78
N LYS A 606 0.25 21.90 1.12
CA LYS A 606 0.05 22.49 -0.22
C LYS A 606 -0.27 21.39 -1.25
N LYS A 607 0.31 20.19 -1.11
CA LYS A 607 0.06 19.01 -1.95
C LYS A 607 -1.29 18.38 -1.61
N TYR A 608 -1.67 18.24 -0.33
CA TYR A 608 -3.00 17.72 0.03
C TYR A 608 -4.15 18.64 -0.35
N CYS A 609 -3.96 19.95 -0.32
CA CYS A 609 -4.97 20.90 -0.76
C CYS A 609 -5.05 21.07 -2.29
N HIS A 610 -4.08 20.55 -3.06
CA HIS A 610 -3.97 20.71 -4.53
C HIS A 610 -3.78 19.36 -5.25
N LEU A 611 -4.33 18.26 -4.73
CA LEU A 611 -4.34 16.92 -5.35
C LEU A 611 -5.71 16.64 -6.00
N GLU A 612 -6.21 17.61 -6.78
CA GLU A 612 -7.29 17.44 -7.76
C GLU A 612 -6.71 17.47 -9.18
#